data_AF-A0A3N5YL87-F1
#
_entry.id   AF-A0A3N5YL87-F1
#
_cell.length_a   1.000
_cell.length_b   1.000
_cell.length_c   1.000
_cell.angle_alpha   90.00
_cell.angle_beta   90.00
_cell.angle_gamma   90.00
#
_symmetry.space_group_name_H-M   'P 1'
#
loop_
_entity.id
_entity.type
_entity.pdbx_description
1 polymer ?
#
loop_
_entity_poly.entity_id
_entity_poly.type
_entity_poly.pdbx_seq_one_letter_code
_entity_poly.pdbx_strand_id
1 'polypeptide(L)'
;MNTRLITLLLLASTSVMAEDLDPVDKETLVDIYEYCADINDTNVNDEKIMLTCINEELSTLSYQTFTSLSDVKKMIGMTGA
;
A
#
# COMPACT_ATOMS: atom_id res chain seq x y z
N MET A 1 -34.50 37.37 17.59
CA MET A 1 -33.19 37.20 16.93
C MET A 1 -32.91 35.71 16.88
N ASN A 2 -33.15 35.10 15.72
CA ASN A 2 -33.32 33.65 15.59
C ASN A 2 -31.97 32.93 15.58
N THR A 3 -31.66 32.22 16.67
CA THR A 3 -30.41 31.47 16.96
C THR A 3 -30.19 30.23 16.07
N ARG A 4 -30.74 30.18 14.85
CA ARG A 4 -30.76 28.96 14.01
C ARG A 4 -29.84 28.99 12.79
N LEU A 5 -29.04 30.06 12.60
CA LEU A 5 -28.28 30.28 11.37
C LEU A 5 -26.77 30.02 11.45
N ILE A 6 -26.23 29.53 12.58
CA ILE A 6 -24.77 29.35 12.75
C ILE A 6 -24.44 27.89 13.09
N THR A 7 -24.95 26.94 12.30
CA THR A 7 -24.57 25.52 12.45
C THR A 7 -24.36 24.83 11.10
N LEU A 8 -24.20 25.61 10.02
CA LEU A 8 -24.16 25.08 8.65
C LEU A 8 -22.78 25.17 7.97
N LEU A 9 -21.68 25.41 8.71
CA LEU A 9 -20.44 25.90 8.08
C LEU A 9 -19.15 25.12 8.30
N LEU A 10 -19.13 23.92 8.91
CA LEU A 10 -17.84 23.25 9.19
C LEU A 10 -17.75 21.76 8.83
N LEU A 11 -18.56 21.27 7.89
CA LEU A 11 -18.23 20.02 7.18
C LEU A 11 -17.47 20.37 5.90
N ALA A 12 -16.33 21.04 6.03
CA ALA A 12 -15.28 20.97 5.02
C ALA A 12 -14.65 19.58 5.16
N SER A 13 -15.36 18.56 4.67
CA SER A 13 -14.83 17.22 4.52
C SER A 13 -13.65 17.32 3.56
N THR A 14 -12.43 17.29 4.09
CA THR A 14 -11.24 17.00 3.30
C THR A 14 -11.47 15.64 2.67
N SER A 15 -11.98 15.62 1.44
CA SER A 15 -11.90 14.44 0.61
C SER A 15 -10.41 14.22 0.42
N VAL A 16 -9.87 13.25 1.15
CA VAL A 16 -8.64 12.59 0.73
C VAL A 16 -8.98 12.06 -0.65
N MET A 17 -8.52 12.77 -1.68
CA MET A 17 -8.50 12.26 -3.03
C MET A 17 -7.58 11.05 -2.94
N ALA A 18 -8.16 9.87 -2.79
CA ALA A 18 -7.44 8.64 -3.07
C ALA A 18 -7.07 8.76 -4.54
N GLU A 19 -5.80 9.10 -4.78
CA GLU A 19 -5.25 9.13 -6.13
C GLU A 19 -5.43 7.71 -6.67
N ASP A 20 -6.14 7.56 -7.79
CA ASP A 20 -6.28 6.27 -8.47
C ASP A 20 -4.90 5.89 -9.02
N LEU A 21 -4.04 5.34 -8.17
CA LEU A 21 -2.71 4.87 -8.56
C LEU A 21 -2.85 3.67 -9.50
N ASP A 22 -1.88 3.50 -10.39
CA ASP A 22 -1.86 2.33 -11.26
C ASP A 22 -1.43 1.06 -10.48
N PRO A 23 -1.95 -0.13 -10.82
CA PRO A 23 -1.41 -1.38 -10.31
C PRO A 23 0.00 -1.62 -10.86
N VAL A 24 0.89 -2.20 -10.05
CA VAL A 24 2.21 -2.68 -10.51
C VAL A 24 2.04 -3.73 -11.61
N ASP A 25 2.99 -3.80 -12.53
CA ASP A 25 3.18 -5.02 -13.32
C ASP A 25 3.93 -6.09 -12.50
N LYS A 26 3.85 -7.35 -12.96
CA LYS A 26 4.42 -8.49 -12.26
C LYS A 26 5.96 -8.44 -12.17
N GLU A 27 6.63 -7.97 -13.22
CA GLU A 27 8.10 -7.97 -13.29
C GLU A 27 8.66 -6.98 -12.27
N THR A 28 8.13 -5.75 -12.26
CA THR A 28 8.48 -4.74 -11.25
C THR A 28 8.21 -5.24 -9.82
N LEU A 29 7.09 -5.93 -9.59
CA LEU A 29 6.77 -6.46 -8.26
C LEU A 29 7.72 -7.58 -7.82
N VAL A 30 8.25 -8.38 -8.75
CA VAL A 30 9.28 -9.39 -8.46
C VAL A 30 10.57 -8.71 -8.00
N ASP A 31 11.03 -7.70 -8.73
CA ASP A 31 12.26 -6.97 -8.39
C ASP A 31 12.17 -6.32 -6.99
N ILE A 32 11.04 -5.68 -6.69
CA ILE A 32 10.78 -5.09 -5.36
C ILE A 32 10.76 -6.18 -4.28
N TYR A 33 10.12 -7.32 -4.55
CA TYR A 33 10.06 -8.43 -3.59
C TYR A 33 11.46 -8.98 -3.27
N GLU A 34 12.29 -9.19 -4.30
CA GLU A 34 13.66 -9.69 -4.14
C GLU A 34 14.55 -8.69 -3.40
N TYR A 35 14.45 -7.40 -3.72
CA TYR A 35 15.13 -6.33 -2.98
C TYR A 35 14.73 -6.33 -1.51
N CYS A 36 13.42 -6.36 -1.21
CA CYS A 36 12.92 -6.40 0.15
C CYS A 36 13.33 -7.67 0.90
N ALA A 37 13.46 -8.80 0.20
CA ALA A 37 13.94 -10.05 0.79
C ALA A 37 15.44 -9.98 1.12
N ASP A 38 16.27 -9.39 0.25
CA ASP A 38 17.71 -9.23 0.44
C ASP A 38 18.03 -8.32 1.64
N ILE A 39 17.36 -7.17 1.76
CA ILE A 39 17.59 -6.26 2.88
C ILE A 39 17.06 -6.81 4.22
N ASN A 40 16.09 -7.73 4.16
CA ASN A 40 15.46 -8.36 5.32
C ASN A 40 15.88 -9.83 5.47
N ASP A 41 17.08 -10.24 5.03
CA ASP A 41 17.52 -11.65 5.00
C ASP A 41 17.29 -12.41 6.34
N THR A 42 17.38 -11.74 7.50
CA THR A 42 17.07 -12.32 8.82
C THR A 42 15.58 -12.33 9.21
N ASN A 43 14.75 -11.55 8.52
CA ASN A 43 13.33 -11.29 8.81
C ASN A 43 12.39 -11.57 7.62
N VAL A 44 12.83 -12.26 6.56
CA VAL A 44 12.02 -12.55 5.36
C VAL A 44 10.73 -13.33 5.67
N ASN A 45 10.69 -14.02 6.81
CA ASN A 45 9.51 -14.73 7.32
C ASN A 45 8.56 -13.84 8.13
N ASP A 46 8.98 -12.63 8.51
CA ASP A 46 8.09 -11.65 9.12
C ASP A 46 7.27 -10.96 8.03
N GLU A 47 6.04 -11.45 7.86
CA GLU A 47 5.14 -10.97 6.82
C GLU A 47 4.85 -9.48 6.90
N LYS A 48 4.88 -8.91 8.11
CA LYS A 48 4.64 -7.48 8.32
C LYS A 48 5.82 -6.67 7.83
N ILE A 49 7.05 -7.06 8.18
CA ILE A 49 8.27 -6.38 7.73
C ILE A 49 8.37 -6.41 6.20
N MET A 50 8.14 -7.58 5.60
CA MET A 50 8.15 -7.73 4.16
C MET A 50 7.09 -6.87 3.47
N LEU A 51 5.84 -6.91 3.95
CA LEU A 51 4.76 -6.10 3.37
C LEU A 51 5.02 -4.60 3.52
N THR A 52 5.58 -4.16 4.64
CA THR A 52 5.95 -2.76 4.85
C THR A 52 6.98 -2.30 3.84
N CYS A 53 8.08 -3.04 3.66
CA CYS A 53 9.10 -2.70 2.66
C CYS A 53 8.51 -2.61 1.25
N ILE A 54 7.73 -3.62 0.84
CA ILE A 54 7.12 -3.65 -0.49
C ILE A 54 6.22 -2.43 -0.71
N ASN A 55 5.39 -2.08 0.28
CA ASN A 55 4.49 -0.94 0.16
C ASN A 55 5.22 0.41 0.17
N GLU A 56 6.38 0.52 0.84
CA GLU A 56 7.22 1.72 0.80
C GLU A 56 7.83 1.94 -0.61
N GLU A 57 8.33 0.87 -1.25
CA GLU A 57 8.84 0.94 -2.62
C GLU A 57 7.72 1.27 -3.63
N LEU A 58 6.57 0.60 -3.52
CA LEU A 58 5.41 0.88 -4.39
C LEU A 58 4.91 2.31 -4.22
N SER A 59 4.81 2.81 -2.99
CA SER A 59 4.42 4.19 -2.74
C SER A 59 5.42 5.19 -3.31
N THR A 60 6.73 4.88 -3.26
CA THR A 60 7.78 5.72 -3.84
C THR A 60 7.66 5.79 -5.37
N LEU A 61 7.25 4.68 -5.99
CA LEU A 61 7.02 4.57 -7.43
C LEU A 61 5.61 4.97 -7.86
N SER A 62 4.76 5.45 -6.93
CA SER A 62 3.37 5.84 -7.19
C SER A 62 2.47 4.71 -7.71
N TYR A 63 2.69 3.48 -7.24
CA TYR A 63 1.83 2.33 -7.49
C TYR A 63 0.86 2.05 -6.34
N GLN A 64 -0.23 1.34 -6.63
CA GLN A 64 -1.12 0.80 -5.61
C GLN A 64 -0.37 -0.11 -4.64
N THR A 65 -0.71 -0.02 -3.35
CA THR A 65 -0.14 -0.85 -2.29
C THR A 65 -0.98 -2.10 -2.04
N PHE A 66 -0.38 -3.09 -1.40
CA PHE A 66 -1.03 -4.35 -1.04
C PHE A 66 -1.49 -4.33 0.42
N THR A 67 -2.61 -5.02 0.69
CA THR A 67 -3.13 -5.20 2.06
C THR A 67 -2.51 -6.40 2.76
N SER A 68 -1.95 -7.35 2.01
CA SER A 68 -1.32 -8.56 2.54
C SER A 68 -0.14 -9.04 1.71
N LEU A 69 0.84 -9.67 2.36
CA LEU A 69 1.94 -10.33 1.66
C LEU A 69 1.45 -11.53 0.83
N SER A 70 0.33 -12.13 1.22
CA SER A 70 -0.32 -13.21 0.45
C SER A 70 -0.74 -12.73 -0.94
N ASP A 71 -1.30 -11.53 -1.05
CA ASP A 71 -1.69 -10.95 -2.34
C ASP A 71 -0.48 -10.65 -3.23
N VAL A 72 0.62 -10.16 -2.64
CA VAL A 72 1.90 -10.01 -3.33
C VAL A 72 2.37 -11.36 -3.87
N LYS A 73 2.49 -12.37 -2.99
CA LYS A 73 2.93 -13.73 -3.34
C LYS A 73 2.06 -14.33 -4.44
N LYS A 74 0.74 -14.13 -4.39
CA LYS A 74 -0.20 -14.57 -5.41
C LYS A 74 0.07 -13.89 -6.76
N MET A 75 0.33 -12.59 -6.77
CA MET A 75 0.61 -11.83 -7.99
C MET A 75 1.93 -12.26 -8.66
N ILE A 76 2.96 -12.51 -7.87
CA ILE A 76 4.27 -12.97 -8.39
C ILE A 76 4.32 -14.49 -8.65
N GLY A 77 3.32 -15.25 -8.18
CA GLY A 77 3.19 -16.69 -8.42
C GLY A 77 3.89 -17.59 -7.39
N MET A 78 4.13 -17.06 -6.19
CA MET A 78 4.75 -17.75 -5.04
C MET A 78 3.72 -18.37 -4.07
N THR A 79 2.54 -18.77 -4.54
CA THR A 79 1.53 -19.43 -3.69
C THR A 79 2.11 -20.70 -3.06
N GLY A 80 2.17 -20.74 -1.73
CA GLY A 80 2.93 -21.72 -0.95
C GLY A 80 2.51 -23.18 -1.12
N ALA A 81 3.46 -24.05 -0.76
CA ALA A 81 3.21 -25.40 -0.25
C ALA A 81 2.48 -25.35 1.11
#